data_AF-A0A1V5P3T7-F1
#
_entry.id   AF-A0A1V5P3T7-F1
#
_cell.length_a   1.000
_cell.length_b   1.000
_cell.length_c   1.000
_cell.angle_alpha   90.00
_cell.angle_beta   90.00
_cell.angle_gamma   90.00
#
_symmetry.space_group_name_H-M   'P 1'
#
loop_
_entity.id
_entity.type
_entity.pdbx_description
1 polymer ?
#
loop_
_entity_poly.entity_id
_entity_poly.type
_entity_poly.pdbx_seq_one_letter_code
_entity_poly.pdbx_strand_id
1 'polypeptide(L)'
;MTQNLLPEDEEESLRFENEFLKLKLKAEFGAISIGNFPKQDVPPEVENEFLKTFEKVELFLRSAESHEEVSVYEFAGRPVYLSEKDLNDEQISTELNRLSELLIEKKIAFTVLSKISDRLIYKFVTEDLFKAPTLKTPIPGMTTHFIYEELQPINEYDSRMACENFMEAFFKNDFEFRGRFIPLKLIRNLADINNFFHSFENFRNLKYDVLDAEVTSTECVRTAMVSFDAFISSGTKPIHFSGEATFQMEYVDENWVVISAMFPGMEE
;
A
#
# COMPACT_ATOMS: atom_id res chain seq x y z
N MET A 1 6.92 40.89 -38.16
CA MET A 1 6.60 39.51 -38.55
C MET A 1 6.47 38.72 -37.26
N THR A 2 5.25 38.53 -36.78
CA THR A 2 4.96 37.60 -35.69
C THR A 2 5.06 36.20 -36.28
N GLN A 3 6.19 35.52 -36.02
CA GLN A 3 6.33 34.10 -36.34
C GLN A 3 5.28 33.34 -35.54
N ASN A 4 4.43 32.58 -36.24
CA ASN A 4 3.55 31.60 -35.63
C ASN A 4 4.44 30.59 -34.89
N LEU A 5 4.35 30.58 -33.57
CA LEU A 5 5.06 29.69 -32.66
C LEU A 5 4.37 28.32 -32.50
N LEU A 6 3.40 28.00 -33.36
CA LEU A 6 2.66 26.74 -33.29
C LEU A 6 3.33 25.72 -34.22
N PRO A 7 3.66 24.51 -33.74
CA PRO A 7 4.17 23.41 -34.56
C PRO A 7 3.21 23.10 -35.71
N GLU A 8 3.73 22.80 -36.90
CA GLU A 8 2.93 22.37 -38.05
C GLU A 8 2.53 20.88 -37.95
N ASP A 9 3.14 20.13 -37.02
CA ASP A 9 2.83 18.73 -36.71
C ASP A 9 1.83 18.63 -35.54
N GLU A 10 0.71 17.95 -35.77
CA GLU A 10 -0.35 17.75 -34.78
C GLU A 10 0.17 17.01 -33.54
N GLU A 11 1.11 16.06 -33.72
CA GLU A 11 1.69 15.31 -32.60
C GLU A 11 2.60 16.21 -31.75
N GLU A 12 3.44 17.03 -32.39
CA GLU A 12 4.31 17.99 -31.70
C GLU A 12 3.50 19.07 -30.97
N SER A 13 2.38 19.50 -31.55
CA SER A 13 1.43 20.42 -30.92
C SER A 13 0.79 19.80 -29.67
N LEU A 14 0.38 18.53 -29.72
CA LEU A 14 -0.18 17.82 -28.55
C LEU A 14 0.87 17.64 -27.45
N ARG A 15 2.12 17.32 -27.80
CA ARG A 15 3.21 17.23 -26.83
C ARG A 15 3.45 18.58 -26.13
N PHE A 16 3.39 19.68 -26.86
CA PHE A 16 3.49 21.02 -26.28
C PHE A 16 2.30 21.32 -25.35
N GLU A 17 1.07 20.99 -25.76
CA GLU A 17 -0.14 21.14 -24.93
C GLU A 17 -0.02 20.34 -23.62
N ASN A 18 0.48 19.11 -23.68
CA ASN A 18 0.68 18.25 -22.50
C ASN A 18 1.69 18.85 -21.53
N GLU A 19 2.82 19.34 -22.01
CA GLU A 19 3.82 20.00 -21.16
C GLU A 19 3.28 21.28 -20.53
N PHE A 20 2.52 22.08 -21.30
CA PHE A 20 1.85 23.26 -20.76
C PHE A 20 0.83 22.88 -19.68
N LEU A 21 0.01 21.85 -19.92
CA LEU A 21 -1.00 21.40 -18.96
C LEU A 21 -0.36 20.83 -17.70
N LYS A 22 0.73 20.05 -17.80
CA LYS A 22 1.52 19.61 -16.63
C LYS A 22 2.03 20.79 -15.81
N LEU A 23 2.55 21.83 -16.44
CA LEU A 23 3.03 23.03 -15.74
C LEU A 23 1.87 23.77 -15.06
N LYS A 24 0.73 23.91 -15.73
CA LYS A 24 -0.49 24.50 -15.16
C LYS A 24 -0.96 23.71 -13.93
N LEU A 25 -1.10 22.40 -14.05
CA LEU A 25 -1.52 21.51 -12.95
C LEU A 25 -0.57 21.59 -11.76
N LYS A 26 0.76 21.61 -12.01
CA LYS A 26 1.75 21.79 -10.94
C LYS A 26 1.61 23.14 -10.23
N ALA A 27 1.34 24.20 -10.99
CA ALA A 27 1.20 25.55 -10.43
C ALA A 27 -0.11 25.71 -9.63
N GLU A 28 -1.22 25.16 -10.12
CA GLU A 28 -2.54 25.29 -9.48
C GLU A 28 -2.73 24.30 -8.32
N PHE A 29 -2.21 23.07 -8.45
CA PHE A 29 -2.49 21.96 -7.53
C PHE A 29 -1.30 21.48 -6.69
N GLY A 30 -0.06 21.82 -7.06
CA GLY A 30 1.16 21.50 -6.31
C GLY A 30 1.94 20.28 -6.82
N ALA A 31 3.02 19.94 -6.10
CA ALA A 31 4.04 18.98 -6.54
C ALA A 31 3.69 17.49 -6.34
N ILE A 32 2.65 17.16 -5.58
CA ILE A 32 2.22 15.77 -5.33
C ILE A 32 1.76 15.11 -6.65
N SER A 33 1.28 15.89 -7.61
CA SER A 33 0.88 15.42 -8.94
C SER A 33 2.05 14.99 -9.84
N ILE A 34 3.31 15.26 -9.47
CA ILE A 34 4.49 15.04 -10.33
C ILE A 34 4.85 13.55 -10.46
N GLY A 35 4.58 12.73 -9.44
CA GLY A 35 4.87 11.29 -9.45
C GLY A 35 3.94 10.46 -10.33
N ASN A 36 2.79 11.02 -10.72
CA ASN A 36 1.70 10.31 -11.40
C ASN A 36 1.61 10.61 -12.89
N PHE A 37 2.50 11.45 -13.44
CA PHE A 37 2.51 11.68 -14.87
C PHE A 37 3.06 10.46 -15.61
N PRO A 38 2.47 10.10 -16.76
CA PRO A 38 3.01 9.03 -17.57
C PRO A 38 4.47 9.32 -17.94
N LYS A 39 5.31 8.27 -17.92
CA LYS A 39 6.70 8.39 -18.39
C LYS A 39 6.74 8.61 -19.91
N GLN A 40 7.91 8.98 -20.43
CA GLN A 40 8.16 9.48 -21.80
C GLN A 40 7.70 8.60 -23.00
N ASP A 41 7.05 7.46 -22.77
CA ASP A 41 6.65 6.49 -23.80
C ASP A 41 5.12 6.39 -24.02
N VAL A 42 4.34 7.35 -23.52
CA VAL A 42 2.88 7.35 -23.73
C VAL A 42 2.51 8.17 -24.97
N PRO A 43 1.60 7.67 -25.83
CA PRO A 43 1.08 8.44 -26.96
C PRO A 43 0.53 9.80 -26.50
N PRO A 44 0.84 10.91 -27.20
CA PRO A 44 0.47 12.26 -26.76
C PRO A 44 -1.02 12.45 -26.50
N GLU A 45 -1.88 11.79 -27.26
CA GLU A 45 -3.34 11.85 -27.11
C GLU A 45 -3.79 11.23 -25.78
N VAL A 46 -3.22 10.07 -25.42
CA VAL A 46 -3.55 9.35 -24.19
C VAL A 46 -3.09 10.15 -22.97
N GLU A 47 -1.89 10.72 -23.05
CA GLU A 47 -1.40 11.62 -22.00
C GLU A 47 -2.28 12.87 -21.89
N ASN A 48 -2.70 13.47 -23.01
CA ASN A 48 -3.57 14.63 -23.01
C ASN A 48 -4.92 14.34 -22.34
N GLU A 49 -5.55 13.22 -22.68
CA GLU A 49 -6.80 12.78 -22.06
C GLU A 49 -6.64 12.52 -20.56
N PHE A 50 -5.52 11.90 -20.15
CA PHE A 50 -5.20 11.70 -18.73
C PHE A 50 -5.09 13.04 -18.00
N LEU A 51 -4.32 13.99 -18.53
CA LEU A 51 -4.10 15.30 -17.92
C LEU A 51 -5.41 16.11 -17.82
N LYS A 52 -6.24 16.10 -18.87
CA LYS A 52 -7.57 16.74 -18.86
C LYS A 52 -8.52 16.08 -17.88
N THR A 53 -8.45 14.76 -17.72
CA THR A 53 -9.23 14.03 -16.71
C THR A 53 -8.77 14.43 -15.31
N PHE A 54 -7.46 14.41 -15.06
CA PHE A 54 -6.87 14.83 -13.79
C PHE A 54 -7.26 16.26 -13.41
N GLU A 55 -7.19 17.20 -14.36
CA GLU A 55 -7.62 18.59 -14.16
C GLU A 55 -9.10 18.67 -13.71
N LYS A 56 -9.99 17.96 -14.38
CA LYS A 56 -11.42 17.93 -14.03
C LYS A 56 -11.66 17.39 -12.63
N VAL A 57 -10.91 16.36 -12.23
CA VAL A 57 -10.99 15.74 -10.90
C VAL A 57 -10.55 16.74 -9.84
N GLU A 58 -9.38 17.35 -9.99
CA GLU A 58 -8.86 18.34 -9.05
C GLU A 58 -9.78 19.57 -8.92
N LEU A 59 -10.29 20.07 -10.05
CA LEU A 59 -11.26 21.17 -10.03
C LEU A 59 -12.56 20.78 -9.33
N PHE A 60 -13.07 19.57 -9.57
CA PHE A 60 -14.23 19.05 -8.87
C PHE A 60 -13.97 19.00 -7.36
N LEU A 61 -12.86 18.38 -6.95
CA LEU A 61 -12.44 18.23 -5.54
C LEU A 61 -12.09 19.57 -4.85
N ARG A 62 -11.77 20.64 -5.59
CA ARG A 62 -11.53 21.97 -5.01
C ARG A 62 -12.74 22.87 -5.00
N SER A 63 -13.64 22.71 -5.98
CA SER A 63 -15.00 23.27 -5.90
C SER A 63 -15.81 22.67 -4.74
N ALA A 64 -15.24 21.62 -4.12
CA ALA A 64 -15.85 20.74 -3.15
C ALA A 64 -15.85 21.18 -1.69
N GLU A 65 -15.63 22.45 -1.35
CA GLU A 65 -15.78 22.94 0.03
C GLU A 65 -17.20 22.69 0.64
N SER A 66 -18.10 21.95 -0.04
CA SER A 66 -19.40 21.51 0.47
C SER A 66 -19.95 20.21 -0.13
N HIS A 67 -19.15 19.28 -0.68
CA HIS A 67 -19.77 18.02 -1.14
C HIS A 67 -20.35 17.25 0.03
N GLU A 68 -21.66 17.00 -0.05
CA GLU A 68 -22.37 16.17 0.90
C GLU A 68 -21.79 14.75 0.84
N GLU A 69 -21.29 14.27 1.98
CA GLU A 69 -20.89 12.88 2.14
C GLU A 69 -22.10 12.05 2.58
N VAL A 70 -22.17 10.84 2.05
CA VAL A 70 -23.12 9.81 2.47
C VAL A 70 -22.35 8.53 2.76
N SER A 71 -22.95 7.61 3.51
CA SER A 71 -22.33 6.29 3.67
C SER A 71 -22.38 5.51 2.36
N VAL A 72 -21.41 4.61 2.15
CA VAL A 72 -21.45 3.66 1.04
C VAL A 72 -22.77 2.87 1.02
N TYR A 73 -23.31 2.50 2.18
CA TYR A 73 -24.61 1.82 2.28
C TYR A 73 -25.76 2.64 1.67
N GLU A 74 -25.84 3.93 1.99
CA GLU A 74 -26.85 4.82 1.43
C GLU A 74 -26.65 5.05 -0.05
N PHE A 75 -25.41 5.28 -0.46
CA PHE A 75 -25.04 5.48 -1.87
C PHE A 75 -25.36 4.25 -2.72
N ALA A 76 -25.12 3.05 -2.18
CA ALA A 76 -25.41 1.78 -2.82
C ALA A 76 -26.93 1.48 -2.93
N GLY A 77 -27.79 2.32 -2.33
CA GLY A 77 -29.24 2.16 -2.36
C GLY A 77 -29.79 1.28 -1.23
N ARG A 78 -29.05 1.16 -0.13
CA ARG A 78 -29.44 0.41 1.08
C ARG A 78 -29.75 -1.07 0.78
N PRO A 79 -28.77 -1.83 0.24
CA PRO A 79 -28.99 -3.23 -0.10
C PRO A 79 -29.38 -4.04 1.15
N VAL A 80 -30.34 -4.95 1.01
CA VAL A 80 -30.65 -5.92 2.07
C VAL A 80 -29.59 -7.02 2.06
N TYR A 81 -29.11 -7.40 3.23
CA TYR A 81 -28.18 -8.51 3.45
C TYR A 81 -28.42 -9.12 4.84
N LEU A 82 -27.97 -10.36 5.04
CA LEU A 82 -28.11 -11.08 6.31
C LEU A 82 -26.87 -10.89 7.19
N SER A 83 -27.02 -11.09 8.50
CA SER A 83 -25.84 -11.09 9.37
C SER A 83 -24.94 -12.27 9.01
N GLU A 84 -23.63 -12.06 9.12
CA GLU A 84 -22.62 -13.11 8.92
C GLU A 84 -22.89 -14.36 9.77
N LYS A 85 -23.45 -14.17 10.98
CA LYS A 85 -23.80 -15.25 11.92
C LYS A 85 -24.94 -16.16 11.45
N ASP A 86 -25.76 -15.67 10.52
CA ASP A 86 -26.93 -16.38 10.00
C ASP A 86 -26.62 -17.14 8.70
N LEU A 87 -25.36 -17.07 8.23
CA LEU A 87 -24.91 -17.64 6.95
C LEU A 87 -23.79 -18.65 7.16
N ASN A 88 -23.86 -19.77 6.44
CA ASN A 88 -22.72 -20.69 6.29
C ASN A 88 -21.71 -20.15 5.26
N ASP A 89 -20.53 -20.77 5.15
CA ASP A 89 -19.44 -20.26 4.30
C ASP A 89 -19.81 -20.20 2.80
N GLU A 90 -20.56 -21.18 2.28
CA GLU A 90 -21.01 -21.17 0.87
C GLU A 90 -21.99 -20.03 0.59
N GLN A 91 -22.90 -19.77 1.54
CA GLN A 91 -23.84 -18.66 1.47
C GLN A 91 -23.11 -17.31 1.60
N ILE A 92 -22.09 -17.23 2.45
CA ILE A 92 -21.22 -16.05 2.60
C ILE A 92 -20.53 -15.74 1.26
N SER A 93 -19.87 -16.70 0.63
CA SER A 93 -19.19 -16.48 -0.66
C SER A 93 -20.17 -16.04 -1.74
N THR A 94 -21.37 -16.64 -1.77
CA THR A 94 -22.43 -16.27 -2.73
C THR A 94 -22.91 -14.85 -2.50
N GLU A 95 -23.18 -14.48 -1.25
CA GLU A 95 -23.68 -13.14 -0.89
C GLU A 95 -22.60 -12.07 -1.07
N LEU A 96 -21.34 -12.39 -0.76
CA LEU A 96 -20.19 -11.51 -1.00
C LEU A 96 -20.04 -11.18 -2.49
N ASN A 97 -20.17 -12.17 -3.38
CA ASN A 97 -20.14 -11.94 -4.82
C ASN A 97 -21.28 -11.01 -5.26
N ARG A 98 -22.51 -11.26 -4.79
CA ARG A 98 -23.67 -10.41 -5.08
C ARG A 98 -23.47 -8.96 -4.62
N LEU A 99 -22.96 -8.75 -3.42
CA LEU A 99 -22.68 -7.41 -2.89
C LEU A 99 -21.54 -6.72 -3.64
N SER A 100 -20.52 -7.47 -4.03
CA SER A 100 -19.38 -6.94 -4.81
C SER A 100 -19.82 -6.48 -6.20
N GLU A 101 -20.63 -7.27 -6.90
CA GLU A 101 -21.21 -6.89 -8.20
C GLU A 101 -22.08 -5.64 -8.08
N LEU A 102 -22.94 -5.57 -7.05
CA LEU A 102 -23.77 -4.40 -6.77
C LEU A 102 -22.93 -3.13 -6.53
N LEU A 103 -21.84 -3.24 -5.76
CA LEU A 103 -20.94 -2.11 -5.54
C LEU A 103 -20.25 -1.67 -6.84
N ILE A 104 -19.78 -2.60 -7.67
CA ILE A 104 -19.15 -2.31 -8.96
C ILE A 104 -20.13 -1.58 -9.89
N GLU A 105 -21.39 -2.01 -9.96
CA GLU A 105 -22.45 -1.31 -10.71
C GLU A 105 -22.62 0.13 -10.23
N LYS A 106 -22.43 0.36 -8.93
CA LYS A 106 -22.47 1.69 -8.29
C LYS A 106 -21.15 2.45 -8.41
N LYS A 107 -20.15 1.96 -9.14
CA LYS A 107 -18.82 2.60 -9.23
C LYS A 107 -18.12 2.69 -7.87
N ILE A 108 -18.37 1.69 -7.03
CA ILE A 108 -17.60 1.44 -5.81
C ILE A 108 -16.87 0.11 -6.02
N ALA A 109 -15.56 0.14 -5.85
CA ALA A 109 -14.73 -1.06 -5.84
C ALA A 109 -14.01 -1.16 -4.50
N PHE A 110 -13.61 -2.37 -4.15
CA PHE A 110 -12.69 -2.56 -3.04
C PHE A 110 -11.64 -3.61 -3.39
N THR A 111 -10.53 -3.58 -2.66
CA THR A 111 -9.47 -4.59 -2.77
C THR A 111 -9.02 -5.01 -1.38
N VAL A 112 -8.63 -6.28 -1.27
CA VAL A 112 -8.06 -6.88 -0.06
C VAL A 112 -6.68 -7.38 -0.44
N LEU A 113 -5.64 -6.88 0.21
CA LEU A 113 -4.25 -7.28 -0.05
C LEU A 113 -3.85 -8.49 0.81
N SER A 114 -4.46 -8.60 1.99
CA SER A 114 -4.30 -9.70 2.94
C SER A 114 -4.98 -10.98 2.44
N LYS A 115 -4.38 -12.14 2.71
CA LYS A 115 -5.04 -13.44 2.48
C LYS A 115 -6.00 -13.76 3.63
N ILE A 116 -7.23 -13.27 3.54
CA ILE A 116 -8.28 -13.52 4.54
C ILE A 116 -9.46 -14.30 3.94
N SER A 117 -10.28 -14.90 4.80
CA SER A 117 -11.45 -15.68 4.37
C SER A 117 -12.57 -14.80 3.84
N ASP A 118 -13.40 -15.33 2.94
CA ASP A 118 -14.61 -14.66 2.44
C ASP A 118 -15.53 -14.18 3.56
N ARG A 119 -15.58 -14.90 4.68
CA ARG A 119 -16.34 -14.52 5.87
C ARG A 119 -15.84 -13.22 6.49
N LEU A 120 -14.51 -13.04 6.60
CA LEU A 120 -13.93 -11.79 7.05
C LEU A 120 -14.15 -10.66 6.04
N ILE A 121 -14.02 -10.94 4.73
CA ILE A 121 -14.28 -9.94 3.69
C ILE A 121 -15.75 -9.51 3.70
N TYR A 122 -16.68 -10.46 3.84
CA TYR A 122 -18.11 -10.19 3.94
C TYR A 122 -18.44 -9.34 5.17
N LYS A 123 -17.84 -9.69 6.31
CA LYS A 123 -17.97 -8.90 7.54
C LYS A 123 -17.44 -7.47 7.32
N PHE A 124 -16.27 -7.31 6.72
CA PHE A 124 -15.74 -6.00 6.35
C PHE A 124 -16.70 -5.20 5.46
N VAL A 125 -17.23 -5.82 4.40
CA VAL A 125 -18.16 -5.14 3.47
C VAL A 125 -19.39 -4.62 4.23
N THR A 126 -19.98 -5.48 5.06
CA THR A 126 -21.26 -5.20 5.72
C THR A 126 -21.13 -4.34 6.98
N GLU A 127 -20.04 -4.48 7.74
CA GLU A 127 -19.83 -3.82 9.02
C GLU A 127 -18.96 -2.57 8.91
N ASP A 128 -18.03 -2.49 7.95
CA ASP A 128 -17.04 -1.39 7.87
C ASP A 128 -17.21 -0.57 6.59
N LEU A 129 -17.08 -1.21 5.41
CA LEU A 129 -17.15 -0.52 4.12
C LEU A 129 -18.48 0.21 3.94
N PHE A 130 -19.59 -0.43 4.29
CA PHE A 130 -20.93 0.18 4.23
C PHE A 130 -21.09 1.41 5.13
N LYS A 131 -20.28 1.55 6.18
CA LYS A 131 -20.25 2.74 7.03
C LYS A 131 -19.27 3.82 6.54
N ALA A 132 -18.34 3.45 5.65
CA ALA A 132 -17.34 4.39 5.14
C ALA A 132 -18.01 5.56 4.40
N PRO A 133 -17.49 6.78 4.54
CA PRO A 133 -18.01 7.95 3.83
C PRO A 133 -17.64 7.87 2.34
N THR A 134 -18.53 8.38 1.50
CA THR A 134 -18.27 8.59 0.07
C THR A 134 -19.02 9.82 -0.42
N LEU A 135 -18.57 10.37 -1.54
CA LEU A 135 -19.21 11.53 -2.15
C LEU A 135 -20.60 11.16 -2.66
N LYS A 136 -21.63 11.91 -2.23
CA LYS A 136 -23.00 11.70 -2.71
C LYS A 136 -23.13 11.88 -4.22
N THR A 137 -22.35 12.81 -4.77
CA THR A 137 -22.26 13.03 -6.21
C THR A 137 -20.96 12.40 -6.70
N PRO A 138 -21.02 11.30 -7.47
CA PRO A 138 -19.81 10.67 -7.99
C PRO A 138 -19.17 11.55 -9.06
N ILE A 139 -17.85 11.49 -9.16
CA ILE A 139 -17.11 12.15 -10.23
C ILE A 139 -17.35 11.36 -11.53
N PRO A 140 -17.89 11.98 -12.60
CA PRO A 140 -18.17 11.27 -13.84
C PRO A 140 -16.93 10.56 -14.39
N GLY A 141 -17.07 9.26 -14.68
CA GLY A 141 -15.99 8.43 -15.21
C GLY A 141 -15.04 7.85 -14.16
N MET A 142 -15.21 8.17 -12.87
CA MET A 142 -14.40 7.61 -11.79
C MET A 142 -15.14 6.50 -11.02
N THR A 143 -14.36 5.65 -10.38
CA THR A 143 -14.80 4.64 -9.42
C THR A 143 -14.13 4.97 -8.09
N THR A 144 -14.91 5.03 -7.02
CA THR A 144 -14.36 5.15 -5.67
C THR A 144 -13.81 3.78 -5.28
N HIS A 145 -12.54 3.73 -4.93
CA HIS A 145 -11.86 2.48 -4.58
C HIS A 145 -11.48 2.50 -3.10
N PHE A 146 -11.84 1.45 -2.37
CA PHE A 146 -11.48 1.26 -0.97
C PHE A 146 -10.48 0.13 -0.82
N ILE A 147 -9.53 0.26 0.09
CA ILE A 147 -8.58 -0.80 0.42
C ILE A 147 -8.93 -1.29 1.83
N TYR A 148 -9.08 -2.60 2.00
CA TYR A 148 -9.42 -3.22 3.28
C TYR A 148 -8.43 -2.82 4.38
N GLU A 149 -7.14 -2.87 4.08
CA GLU A 149 -6.06 -2.55 5.01
C GLU A 149 -6.13 -1.11 5.53
N GLU A 150 -6.53 -0.15 4.69
CA GLU A 150 -6.69 1.26 5.10
C GLU A 150 -7.83 1.45 6.12
N LEU A 151 -8.81 0.55 6.13
CA LEU A 151 -9.95 0.57 7.05
C LEU A 151 -9.80 -0.40 8.22
N GLN A 152 -8.83 -1.31 8.16
CA GLN A 152 -8.54 -2.32 9.17
C GLN A 152 -7.05 -2.25 9.57
N PRO A 153 -6.66 -1.29 10.41
CA PRO A 153 -5.25 -1.03 10.75
C PRO A 153 -4.50 -2.24 11.34
N ILE A 154 -5.24 -3.12 12.02
CA ILE A 154 -4.73 -4.37 12.57
C ILE A 154 -4.99 -5.45 11.52
N ASN A 155 -4.03 -5.63 10.61
CA ASN A 155 -4.15 -6.58 9.51
C ASN A 155 -2.84 -7.34 9.23
N GLU A 156 -2.98 -8.39 8.41
CA GLU A 156 -1.89 -9.27 8.00
C GLU A 156 -0.94 -8.56 7.03
N TYR A 157 -1.44 -7.84 6.05
CA TYR A 157 -0.60 -7.22 5.04
C TYR A 157 0.40 -6.19 5.61
N ASP A 158 -0.03 -5.28 6.46
CA ASP A 158 0.82 -4.20 6.98
C ASP A 158 1.88 -4.73 7.93
N SER A 159 1.54 -5.71 8.77
CA SER A 159 2.52 -6.35 9.63
C SER A 159 3.51 -7.21 8.83
N ARG A 160 3.10 -7.81 7.71
CA ARG A 160 4.03 -8.46 6.76
C ARG A 160 4.98 -7.43 6.17
N MET A 161 4.44 -6.36 5.61
CA MET A 161 5.22 -5.28 4.98
C MET A 161 6.23 -4.69 5.95
N ALA A 162 5.85 -4.45 7.21
CA ALA A 162 6.77 -3.96 8.23
C ALA A 162 7.90 -4.97 8.54
N CYS A 163 7.61 -6.27 8.56
CA CYS A 163 8.62 -7.32 8.71
C CYS A 163 9.58 -7.37 7.50
N GLU A 164 9.04 -7.34 6.28
CA GLU A 164 9.83 -7.34 5.04
C GLU A 164 10.71 -6.10 4.93
N ASN A 165 10.15 -4.91 5.18
CA ASN A 165 10.88 -3.65 5.20
C ASN A 165 12.01 -3.68 6.24
N PHE A 166 11.78 -4.28 7.42
CA PHE A 166 12.82 -4.46 8.42
C PHE A 166 13.96 -5.33 7.91
N MET A 167 13.65 -6.50 7.33
CA MET A 167 14.65 -7.41 6.77
C MET A 167 15.43 -6.75 5.62
N GLU A 168 14.75 -6.09 4.70
CA GLU A 168 15.39 -5.39 3.60
C GLU A 168 16.34 -4.31 4.09
N ALA A 169 15.90 -3.46 5.03
CA ALA A 169 16.73 -2.41 5.60
C ALA A 169 17.94 -2.99 6.36
N PHE A 170 17.73 -4.07 7.13
CA PHE A 170 18.80 -4.75 7.87
C PHE A 170 19.86 -5.31 6.92
N PHE A 171 19.48 -6.09 5.91
CA PHE A 171 20.44 -6.79 5.05
C PHE A 171 21.05 -5.94 3.94
N LYS A 172 20.38 -4.87 3.48
CA LYS A 172 20.93 -3.95 2.46
C LYS A 172 22.00 -3.00 3.00
N ASN A 173 22.33 -3.05 4.30
CA ASN A 173 23.29 -2.15 4.97
C ASN A 173 22.99 -0.68 4.67
N ASP A 174 21.70 -0.34 4.54
CA ASP A 174 21.30 1.02 4.24
C ASP A 174 21.33 1.85 5.52
N PHE A 175 21.72 3.11 5.37
CA PHE A 175 21.57 4.15 6.38
C PHE A 175 20.10 4.26 6.87
N GLU A 176 19.14 3.70 6.13
CA GLU A 176 17.72 3.57 6.50
C GLU A 176 17.46 2.72 7.76
N PHE A 177 18.28 1.71 8.04
CA PHE A 177 18.23 1.00 9.34
C PHE A 177 18.50 1.97 10.50
N ARG A 178 19.22 3.08 10.26
CA ARG A 178 19.70 3.99 11.30
C ARG A 178 18.81 5.19 11.62
N GLY A 179 17.60 5.30 11.05
CA GLY A 179 16.62 6.24 11.62
C GLY A 179 15.56 6.87 10.72
N ARG A 180 15.30 6.38 9.50
CA ARG A 180 14.18 6.92 8.68
C ARG A 180 12.89 6.12 8.76
N PHE A 181 12.98 4.79 8.90
CA PHE A 181 11.79 3.91 8.88
C PHE A 181 11.72 2.92 10.05
N ILE A 182 12.84 2.65 10.72
CA ILE A 182 12.89 1.75 11.87
C ILE A 182 13.13 2.59 13.13
N PRO A 183 12.16 2.69 14.06
CA PRO A 183 12.34 3.41 15.30
C PRO A 183 13.23 2.60 16.25
N LEU A 184 14.55 2.64 16.06
CA LEU A 184 15.54 1.87 16.82
C LEU A 184 15.36 1.94 18.35
N LYS A 185 14.84 3.07 18.87
CA LYS A 185 14.49 3.26 20.29
C LYS A 185 13.45 2.27 20.83
N LEU A 186 12.65 1.67 19.96
CA LEU A 186 11.61 0.70 20.30
C LEU A 186 12.11 -0.75 20.23
N ILE A 187 13.30 -0.98 19.64
CA ILE A 187 13.88 -2.32 19.54
C ILE A 187 14.46 -2.73 20.90
N ARG A 188 13.86 -3.78 21.48
CA ARG A 188 14.18 -4.33 22.79
C ARG A 188 15.50 -5.08 22.82
N ASN A 189 15.81 -5.84 21.77
CA ASN A 189 17.07 -6.60 21.63
C ASN A 189 18.08 -5.92 20.69
N LEU A 190 18.10 -4.57 20.69
CA LEU A 190 18.95 -3.78 19.79
C LEU A 190 20.44 -4.11 19.94
N ALA A 191 20.90 -4.42 21.16
CA ALA A 191 22.27 -4.80 21.41
C ALA A 191 22.67 -6.06 20.64
N ASP A 192 21.83 -7.10 20.66
CA ASP A 192 22.09 -8.38 20.01
C ASP A 192 22.05 -8.25 18.49
N ILE A 193 21.06 -7.51 17.98
CA ILE A 193 20.95 -7.19 16.55
C ILE A 193 22.19 -6.43 16.06
N ASN A 194 22.64 -5.41 16.80
CA ASN A 194 23.84 -4.65 16.44
C ASN A 194 25.10 -5.51 16.54
N ASN A 195 25.24 -6.34 17.56
CA ASN A 195 26.39 -7.24 17.72
C ASN A 195 26.48 -8.22 16.54
N PHE A 196 25.35 -8.82 16.16
CA PHE A 196 25.28 -9.71 15.01
C PHE A 196 25.61 -8.96 13.71
N PHE A 197 24.98 -7.81 13.48
CA PHE A 197 25.24 -6.98 12.30
C PHE A 197 26.72 -6.59 12.17
N HIS A 198 27.34 -6.15 13.26
CA HIS A 198 28.75 -5.72 13.28
C HIS A 198 29.77 -6.86 13.28
N SER A 199 29.32 -8.11 13.47
CA SER A 199 30.19 -9.29 13.32
C SER A 199 30.55 -9.56 11.84
N PHE A 200 29.86 -8.91 10.91
CA PHE A 200 30.04 -9.08 9.48
C PHE A 200 30.25 -7.72 8.77
N GLU A 201 30.95 -7.74 7.65
CA GLU A 201 31.19 -6.56 6.81
C GLU A 201 30.00 -6.27 5.89
N ASN A 202 29.39 -7.32 5.34
CA ASN A 202 28.16 -7.23 4.55
C ASN A 202 27.41 -8.57 4.52
N PHE A 203 26.18 -8.48 4.01
CA PHE A 203 25.32 -9.61 3.74
C PHE A 203 24.96 -9.64 2.26
N ARG A 204 24.78 -10.83 1.69
CA ARG A 204 24.38 -11.03 0.29
C ARG A 204 23.45 -12.22 0.16
N ASN A 205 22.86 -12.36 -1.03
CA ASN A 205 22.04 -13.51 -1.42
C ASN A 205 20.84 -13.75 -0.47
N LEU A 206 20.30 -12.68 0.11
CA LEU A 206 19.11 -12.75 0.94
C LEU A 206 17.95 -13.35 0.14
N LYS A 207 17.36 -14.40 0.70
CA LYS A 207 16.09 -14.98 0.32
C LYS A 207 15.26 -15.11 1.58
N TYR A 208 13.98 -14.76 1.49
CA TYR A 208 13.06 -14.96 2.59
C TYR A 208 11.67 -15.32 2.08
N ASP A 209 10.89 -15.95 2.95
CA ASP A 209 9.47 -16.16 2.82
C ASP A 209 8.81 -15.86 4.17
N VAL A 210 8.06 -14.77 4.26
CA VAL A 210 7.32 -14.43 5.48
C VAL A 210 6.10 -15.32 5.56
N LEU A 211 5.94 -16.02 6.68
CA LEU A 211 4.81 -16.93 6.87
C LEU A 211 3.54 -16.14 7.15
N ASP A 212 2.41 -16.66 6.66
CA ASP A 212 1.08 -16.11 6.93
C ASP A 212 0.80 -16.17 8.45
N ALA A 213 0.23 -15.09 9.00
CA ALA A 213 -0.13 -15.00 10.41
C ALA A 213 -1.51 -14.34 10.54
N GLU A 214 -2.35 -14.83 11.45
CA GLU A 214 -3.57 -14.12 11.81
C GLU A 214 -3.22 -13.00 12.79
N VAL A 215 -3.61 -11.77 12.45
CA VAL A 215 -3.28 -10.58 13.23
C VAL A 215 -4.57 -9.96 13.74
N THR A 216 -4.86 -10.19 15.01
CA THR A 216 -6.11 -9.76 15.67
C THR A 216 -5.88 -8.82 16.86
N SER A 217 -4.63 -8.47 17.14
CA SER A 217 -4.22 -7.66 18.28
C SER A 217 -3.18 -6.62 17.88
N THR A 218 -2.97 -5.63 18.73
CA THR A 218 -1.90 -4.62 18.59
C THR A 218 -0.50 -5.18 18.84
N GLU A 219 -0.39 -6.46 19.21
CA GLU A 219 0.86 -7.19 19.35
C GLU A 219 0.80 -8.41 18.42
N CYS A 220 1.88 -8.72 17.70
CA CYS A 220 1.96 -9.96 16.94
C CYS A 220 3.39 -10.51 16.88
N VAL A 221 3.50 -11.81 16.63
CA VAL A 221 4.76 -12.47 16.33
C VAL A 221 4.71 -12.95 14.90
N ARG A 222 5.69 -12.54 14.10
CA ARG A 222 5.88 -13.02 12.73
C ARG A 222 7.08 -13.91 12.63
N THR A 223 6.97 -14.84 11.70
CA THR A 223 8.02 -15.82 11.40
C THR A 223 8.34 -15.74 9.93
N ALA A 224 9.61 -15.85 9.57
CA ALA A 224 10.06 -15.94 8.19
C ALA A 224 11.09 -17.05 8.04
N MET A 225 11.00 -17.79 6.95
CA MET A 225 12.10 -18.67 6.54
C MET A 225 13.12 -17.83 5.80
N VAL A 226 14.36 -17.77 6.30
CA VAL A 226 15.41 -16.92 5.73
C VAL A 226 16.63 -17.73 5.31
N SER A 227 17.36 -17.21 4.33
CA SER A 227 18.66 -17.72 3.89
C SER A 227 19.51 -16.56 3.38
N PHE A 228 20.75 -16.45 3.85
CA PHE A 228 21.67 -15.38 3.46
C PHE A 228 23.14 -15.79 3.66
N ASP A 229 24.03 -15.06 3.00
CA ASP A 229 25.48 -15.20 3.13
C ASP A 229 26.05 -13.98 3.86
N ALA A 230 26.81 -14.21 4.92
CA ALA A 230 27.50 -13.16 5.68
C ALA A 230 29.02 -13.22 5.46
N PHE A 231 29.66 -12.06 5.27
CA PHE A 231 31.08 -11.98 4.97
C PHE A 231 31.84 -11.29 6.11
N ILE A 232 32.99 -11.86 6.49
CA ILE A 232 33.91 -11.28 7.48
C ILE A 232 35.07 -10.64 6.73
N SER A 233 35.55 -9.50 7.22
CA SER A 233 36.61 -8.69 6.61
C SER A 233 37.95 -9.38 6.34
N SER A 234 38.20 -10.55 6.96
CA SER A 234 39.41 -11.36 6.78
C SER A 234 39.19 -12.64 5.95
N GLY A 235 37.95 -12.96 5.58
CA GLY A 235 37.57 -14.24 4.97
C GLY A 235 37.27 -14.15 3.48
N THR A 236 37.86 -15.05 2.67
CA THR A 236 37.49 -15.19 1.25
C THR A 236 36.21 -16.01 1.03
N LYS A 237 35.66 -16.64 2.08
CA LYS A 237 34.46 -17.49 1.99
C LYS A 237 33.34 -16.94 2.87
N PRO A 238 32.10 -16.85 2.35
CA PRO A 238 30.95 -16.48 3.16
C PRO A 238 30.62 -17.56 4.20
N ILE A 239 30.00 -17.13 5.29
CA ILE A 239 29.28 -18.00 6.21
C ILE A 239 27.82 -18.01 5.77
N HIS A 240 27.29 -19.19 5.47
CA HIS A 240 25.91 -19.37 5.06
C HIS A 240 25.02 -19.58 6.29
N PHE A 241 23.95 -18.79 6.39
CA PHE A 241 22.90 -18.94 7.39
C PHE A 241 21.59 -19.30 6.71
N SER A 242 20.85 -20.24 7.30
CA SER A 242 19.49 -20.55 6.90
C SER A 242 18.70 -21.11 8.08
N GLY A 243 17.44 -20.72 8.18
CA GLY A 243 16.56 -21.16 9.24
C GLY A 243 15.39 -20.20 9.43
N GLU A 244 14.76 -20.34 10.58
CA GLU A 244 13.66 -19.50 11.01
C GLU A 244 14.18 -18.18 11.58
N ALA A 245 13.57 -17.06 11.18
CA ALA A 245 13.72 -15.76 11.80
C ALA A 245 12.38 -15.37 12.44
N THR A 246 12.46 -14.76 13.63
CA THR A 246 11.29 -14.41 14.43
C THR A 246 11.28 -12.92 14.74
N PHE A 247 10.12 -12.29 14.58
CA PHE A 247 9.93 -10.86 14.74
C PHE A 247 8.78 -10.62 15.73
N GLN A 248 9.06 -9.97 16.85
CA GLN A 248 8.01 -9.45 17.71
C GLN A 248 7.66 -8.04 17.25
N MET A 249 6.36 -7.75 17.17
CA MET A 249 5.86 -6.53 16.59
C MET A 249 4.76 -5.91 17.43
N GLU A 250 4.68 -4.59 17.41
CA GLU A 250 3.64 -3.80 18.06
C GLU A 250 3.06 -2.77 17.07
N TYR A 251 1.76 -2.55 17.18
CA TYR A 251 1.05 -1.50 16.46
C TYR A 251 1.11 -0.20 17.26
N VAL A 252 1.90 0.77 16.81
CA VAL A 252 2.20 2.03 17.50
C VAL A 252 2.06 3.18 16.52
N ASP A 253 1.38 4.25 16.94
CA ASP A 253 1.20 5.48 16.13
C ASP A 253 0.76 5.17 14.68
N GLU A 254 -0.28 4.35 14.57
CA GLU A 254 -0.89 3.92 13.31
C GLU A 254 0.01 3.08 12.39
N ASN A 255 1.06 2.46 12.92
CA ASN A 255 2.00 1.65 12.14
C ASN A 255 2.45 0.39 12.87
N TRP A 256 2.70 -0.68 12.12
CA TRP A 256 3.38 -1.88 12.64
C TRP A 256 4.88 -1.64 12.76
N VAL A 257 5.43 -1.93 13.93
CA VAL A 257 6.84 -1.75 14.25
C VAL A 257 7.43 -3.04 14.76
N VAL A 258 8.59 -3.43 14.21
CA VAL A 258 9.41 -4.51 14.79
C VAL A 258 10.08 -4.01 16.06
N ILE A 259 9.75 -4.65 17.18
CA ILE A 259 10.30 -4.35 18.51
C ILE A 259 11.35 -5.38 18.96
N SER A 260 11.43 -6.53 18.30
CA SER A 260 12.49 -7.51 18.50
C SER A 260 12.64 -8.36 17.24
N ALA A 261 13.87 -8.71 16.88
CA ALA A 261 14.14 -9.60 15.74
C ALA A 261 15.24 -10.60 16.10
N MET A 262 15.03 -11.86 15.75
CA MET A 262 16.00 -12.94 15.93
C MET A 262 16.24 -13.61 14.57
N PHE A 263 17.50 -13.68 14.14
CA PHE A 263 17.91 -14.32 12.89
C PHE A 263 18.70 -15.61 13.17
N PRO A 264 18.73 -16.56 12.23
CA PRO A 264 19.62 -17.72 12.31
C PRO A 264 21.07 -17.29 12.51
N GLY A 265 21.72 -17.81 13.55
CA GLY A 265 23.11 -17.48 13.89
C GLY A 265 23.28 -16.38 14.94
N MET A 266 22.19 -15.77 15.40
CA MET A 266 22.21 -14.97 16.64
C MET A 266 22.18 -15.91 17.85
N GLU A 267 22.92 -15.58 18.91
CA GLU A 267 22.83 -16.27 20.21
C GLU A 267 21.56 -15.77 20.94
N GLU A 268 20.85 -16.68 21.64
CA GLU A 268 19.70 -16.36 22.50
C GLU A 268 20.11 -15.65 23.80
#